data_AF-A0A2Z6Q724-F1
#
_entry.id   AF-A0A2Z6Q724-F1
#
_cell.length_a   1.000
_cell.length_b   1.000
_cell.length_c   1.000
_cell.angle_alpha   90.00
_cell.angle_beta   90.00
_cell.angle_gamma   90.00
#
_symmetry.space_group_name_H-M   'P 1'
#
loop_
_entity.id
_entity.type
_entity.pdbx_description
1 polymer ?
#
loop_
_entity_poly.entity_id
_entity_poly.type
_entity_poly.pdbx_seq_one_letter_code
_entity_poly.pdbx_strand_id
1 'polypeptide(L)'
;MHFLSKRLSNYTVFSSVLDTFQHVRSSGGVSLFIENSLASHVHTYSSLSSRLLSVDLYFKGHVKLRIFVVYIPPTSDQSLRDETIDLLISTLSEAKRLGFHHAVCGDFNIHLDQFYPIYFNQPQIASKRIHRLFNFLLLNGYVDFIPVNFSSTSLGTFHHADLISHIDYVWSCPLLKRFLLTSVIFDARDVNFSDHNPVITYYDYSFLSSSIKPARAQQLKRHSRCIFSFDSVTPSQWDDFSVHIDNLCSISPTIFASWHINQMCEYLHANIIAGANAVLPARTVDNDHTPKLPKDLKTLIQHYHFLNHVLHSIKLLRKYLHTFSSSHDRKWSGYLIRLNNIFNLYKSIFSPVLVLPSSLLSYQTDNFNNLLHTLSQASKLLRGLHLLKEKEFQDSSIKAHLESRDQNFDTDISSFINSALSRSCRQIVLDRVFVDHPTTPQLLTDLKDISIAVTNHF
;
A
#
# COMPACT_ATOMS: atom_id res chain seq x y z
N MET A 1 -21.20 -26.66 3.01
CA MET A 1 -19.74 -26.39 3.07
C MET A 1 -18.87 -27.63 3.32
N HIS A 2 -19.11 -28.43 4.36
CA HIS A 2 -18.30 -29.63 4.67
C HIS A 2 -18.23 -30.69 3.54
N PHE A 3 -19.21 -30.71 2.63
CA PHE A 3 -19.22 -31.53 1.42
C PHE A 3 -18.35 -30.94 0.29
N LEU A 4 -18.36 -29.61 0.13
CA LEU A 4 -17.55 -28.90 -0.87
C LEU A 4 -16.06 -28.96 -0.51
N SER A 5 -15.70 -28.92 0.78
CA SER A 5 -14.31 -29.05 1.23
C SER A 5 -13.67 -30.38 0.85
N LYS A 6 -14.45 -31.45 0.67
CA LYS A 6 -13.95 -32.76 0.21
C LYS A 6 -13.78 -32.85 -1.32
N ARG A 7 -14.33 -31.91 -2.09
CA ARG A 7 -14.34 -31.94 -3.56
C ARG A 7 -13.33 -30.99 -4.22
N LEU A 8 -12.85 -29.98 -3.48
CA LEU A 8 -11.89 -29.00 -3.98
C LEU A 8 -10.47 -29.34 -3.49
N SER A 9 -9.79 -30.25 -4.18
CA SER A 9 -8.46 -30.75 -3.80
C SER A 9 -7.38 -29.65 -3.72
N ASN A 10 -7.58 -28.53 -4.43
CA ASN A 10 -6.61 -27.44 -4.52
C ASN A 10 -6.74 -26.41 -3.38
N TYR A 11 -7.70 -26.61 -2.46
CA TYR A 11 -7.97 -25.69 -1.37
C TYR A 11 -7.92 -26.38 -0.01
N THR A 12 -7.41 -25.64 0.97
CA THR A 12 -7.51 -25.95 2.39
C THR A 12 -8.64 -25.13 2.99
N VAL A 13 -9.48 -25.76 3.82
CA VAL A 13 -10.70 -25.15 4.35
C VAL A 13 -10.59 -24.94 5.85
N PHE A 14 -10.87 -23.72 6.29
CA PHE A 14 -10.96 -23.32 7.68
C PHE A 14 -12.42 -22.98 7.96
N SER A 15 -13.03 -23.63 8.94
CA SER A 15 -14.45 -23.43 9.25
C SER A 15 -14.63 -23.03 10.71
N SER A 16 -15.65 -22.23 10.97
CA SER A 16 -16.05 -21.95 12.34
C SER A 16 -16.63 -23.18 13.02
N VAL A 17 -16.42 -23.29 14.33
CA VAL A 17 -17.04 -24.32 15.16
C VAL A 17 -18.52 -23.98 15.33
N LEU A 18 -19.40 -24.89 14.94
CA LEU A 18 -20.84 -24.74 15.14
C LEU A 18 -21.17 -24.91 16.63
N ASP A 19 -21.96 -24.00 17.17
CA ASP A 19 -22.44 -24.13 18.55
C ASP A 19 -23.52 -25.22 18.60
N THR A 20 -23.19 -26.35 19.24
CA THR A 20 -24.09 -27.50 19.40
C THR A 20 -24.90 -27.43 20.70
N PHE A 21 -24.66 -26.45 21.57
CA PHE A 21 -25.31 -26.36 22.88
C PHE A 21 -26.74 -25.79 22.81
N GLN A 22 -27.08 -25.03 21.77
CA GLN A 22 -28.45 -24.60 21.52
C GLN A 22 -29.14 -25.60 20.60
N HIS A 23 -29.94 -26.51 21.18
CA HIS A 23 -30.76 -27.51 20.49
C HIS A 23 -31.87 -26.92 19.57
N VAL A 24 -31.81 -25.64 19.23
CA VAL A 24 -32.76 -24.94 18.37
C VAL A 24 -31.97 -24.20 17.28
N ARG A 25 -31.92 -24.78 16.08
CA ARG A 25 -31.52 -24.14 14.80
C ARG A 25 -30.24 -23.29 14.88
N SER A 26 -29.06 -23.90 14.86
CA SER A 26 -27.80 -23.18 14.59
C SER A 26 -27.76 -22.71 13.12
N SER A 27 -28.39 -21.57 12.83
CA SER A 27 -28.37 -20.88 11.53
C SER A 27 -27.07 -20.08 11.35
N GLY A 28 -25.93 -20.72 11.59
CA GLY A 28 -24.60 -20.11 11.54
C GLY A 28 -23.58 -21.02 10.85
N GLY A 29 -22.35 -20.53 10.71
CA GLY A 29 -21.27 -21.25 10.04
C GLY A 29 -20.65 -20.41 8.94
N VAL A 30 -19.40 -20.00 9.14
CA VAL A 30 -18.57 -19.35 8.15
C VAL A 30 -17.40 -20.25 7.79
N SER A 31 -16.93 -20.19 6.55
CA SER A 31 -15.77 -20.97 6.11
C SER A 31 -14.94 -20.16 5.15
N LEU A 32 -13.62 -20.31 5.27
CA LEU A 32 -12.63 -19.72 4.39
C LEU A 32 -11.89 -20.82 3.64
N PHE A 33 -11.88 -20.73 2.32
CA PHE A 33 -11.14 -21.61 1.43
C PHE A 33 -9.88 -20.87 0.99
N ILE A 34 -8.71 -21.44 1.24
CA ILE A 34 -7.42 -20.87 0.88
C ILE A 34 -6.73 -21.85 -0.07
N GLU A 35 -6.26 -21.38 -1.23
CA GLU A 35 -5.51 -22.21 -2.17
C GLU A 35 -4.30 -22.84 -1.47
N ASN A 36 -4.00 -24.11 -1.75
CA ASN A 36 -2.96 -24.86 -1.06
C ASN A 36 -1.57 -24.19 -1.12
N SER A 37 -1.29 -23.42 -2.18
CA SER A 37 -0.09 -22.59 -2.33
C SER A 37 0.08 -21.62 -1.15
N LEU A 38 -1.02 -20.97 -0.73
CA LEU A 38 -1.08 -20.01 0.37
C LEU A 38 -1.39 -20.66 1.72
N ALA A 39 -2.02 -21.83 1.73
CA ALA A 39 -2.39 -22.53 2.96
C ALA A 39 -1.16 -22.87 3.84
N SER A 40 0.00 -23.12 3.21
CA SER A 40 1.28 -23.32 3.93
C SER A 40 1.73 -22.13 4.78
N HIS A 41 1.19 -20.93 4.51
CA HIS A 41 1.47 -19.71 5.25
C HIS A 41 0.51 -19.49 6.42
N VAL A 42 -0.57 -20.28 6.54
CA VAL A 42 -1.52 -20.16 7.64
C VAL A 42 -0.85 -20.66 8.92
N HIS A 43 -0.78 -19.80 9.94
CA HIS A 43 -0.15 -20.13 11.21
C HIS A 43 -1.17 -20.46 12.29
N THR A 44 -2.23 -19.66 12.37
CA THR A 44 -3.31 -19.85 13.35
C THR A 44 -4.62 -19.37 12.75
N TYR A 45 -5.72 -19.93 13.24
CA TYR A 45 -7.05 -19.41 12.99
C TYR A 45 -7.88 -19.51 14.26
N SER A 46 -8.81 -18.56 14.43
CA SER A 46 -9.75 -18.56 15.53
C SER A 46 -11.17 -18.45 15.01
N SER A 47 -12.04 -19.23 15.63
CA SER A 47 -13.48 -19.20 15.39
C SER A 47 -14.16 -18.64 16.63
N LEU A 48 -15.06 -17.69 16.43
CA LEU A 48 -15.79 -17.04 17.50
C LEU A 48 -17.29 -17.02 17.15
N SER A 49 -18.12 -17.54 18.05
CA SER A 49 -19.60 -17.52 17.96
C SER A 49 -20.18 -18.16 16.67
N SER A 50 -19.50 -19.14 16.07
CA SER A 50 -19.85 -19.77 14.77
C SER A 50 -19.95 -18.82 13.55
N ARG A 51 -19.85 -17.51 13.76
CA ARG A 51 -20.18 -16.45 12.79
C ARG A 51 -19.00 -15.55 12.45
N LEU A 52 -17.92 -15.61 13.22
CA LEU A 52 -16.69 -14.89 12.95
C LEU A 52 -15.53 -15.88 12.88
N LEU A 53 -14.79 -15.85 11.77
CA LEU A 53 -13.58 -16.62 11.56
C LEU A 53 -12.44 -15.65 11.24
N SER A 54 -11.33 -15.78 11.96
CA SER A 54 -10.10 -15.03 11.70
C SER A 54 -9.01 -16.02 11.32
N VAL A 55 -8.35 -15.81 10.18
CA VAL A 55 -7.25 -16.67 9.72
C VAL A 55 -6.00 -15.84 9.51
N ASP A 56 -4.91 -16.23 10.16
CA ASP A 56 -3.62 -15.53 10.15
C ASP A 56 -2.64 -16.21 9.21
N LEU A 57 -2.17 -15.46 8.23
CA LEU A 57 -1.14 -15.86 7.28
C LEU A 57 0.15 -15.07 7.52
N TYR A 58 1.27 -15.78 7.54
CA TYR A 58 2.60 -15.22 7.72
C TYR A 58 3.47 -15.50 6.49
N PHE A 59 3.94 -14.41 5.90
CA PHE A 59 4.78 -14.46 4.70
C PHE A 59 6.21 -14.04 5.03
N LYS A 60 7.13 -14.35 4.10
CA LYS A 60 8.54 -13.97 4.22
C LYS A 60 8.67 -12.45 4.37
N GLY A 61 9.63 -12.04 5.19
CA GLY A 61 9.91 -10.63 5.50
C GLY A 61 8.96 -9.97 6.50
N HIS A 62 8.35 -10.75 7.40
CA HIS A 62 7.44 -10.26 8.46
C HIS A 62 6.15 -9.61 7.94
N VAL A 63 5.73 -9.95 6.72
CA VAL A 63 4.41 -9.58 6.21
C VAL A 63 3.39 -10.49 6.89
N LYS A 64 2.47 -9.87 7.64
CA LYS A 64 1.37 -10.55 8.31
C LYS A 64 0.07 -10.15 7.63
N LEU A 65 -0.74 -11.14 7.25
CA LEU A 65 -2.07 -10.96 6.67
C LEU A 65 -3.09 -11.66 7.56
N ARG A 66 -4.20 -11.00 7.88
CA ARG A 66 -5.32 -11.59 8.60
C ARG A 66 -6.60 -11.40 7.81
N ILE A 67 -7.29 -12.48 7.51
CA ILE A 67 -8.57 -12.45 6.82
C ILE A 67 -9.67 -12.77 7.83
N PHE A 68 -10.63 -11.87 7.93
CA PHE A 68 -11.84 -12.07 8.72
C PHE A 68 -13.00 -12.44 7.81
N VAL A 69 -13.68 -13.54 8.11
CA VAL A 69 -14.97 -13.90 7.51
C VAL A 69 -16.04 -13.73 8.56
N VAL A 70 -17.05 -12.91 8.29
CA VAL A 70 -18.12 -12.60 9.23
C VAL A 70 -19.49 -12.85 8.62
N TYR A 71 -20.41 -13.36 9.44
CA TYR A 71 -21.84 -13.37 9.17
C TYR A 71 -22.55 -12.62 10.30
N ILE A 72 -22.92 -11.37 10.05
CA ILE A 72 -23.62 -10.54 11.03
C ILE A 72 -25.10 -10.93 11.01
N PRO A 73 -25.71 -11.33 12.14
CA PRO A 73 -27.12 -11.66 12.20
C PRO A 73 -28.02 -10.52 11.72
N PRO A 74 -29.20 -10.84 11.14
CA PRO A 74 -30.21 -9.85 10.77
C PRO A 74 -30.74 -9.12 12.01
N THR A 75 -31.42 -7.99 11.79
CA THR A 75 -31.97 -7.13 12.87
C THR A 75 -33.00 -7.82 13.76
N SER A 76 -33.52 -8.99 13.36
CA SER A 76 -34.43 -9.80 14.18
C SER A 76 -33.76 -10.38 15.44
N ASP A 77 -32.43 -10.57 15.44
CA ASP A 77 -31.67 -11.04 16.60
C ASP A 77 -30.64 -10.00 17.05
N GLN A 78 -31.15 -8.93 17.69
CA GLN A 78 -30.33 -7.77 18.07
C GLN A 78 -29.22 -8.12 19.09
N SER A 79 -29.46 -9.08 20.00
CA SER A 79 -28.48 -9.43 21.03
C SER A 79 -27.26 -10.10 20.41
N LEU A 80 -27.47 -11.13 19.59
CA LEU A 80 -26.38 -11.85 18.92
C LEU A 80 -25.68 -10.95 17.91
N ARG A 81 -26.43 -10.08 17.23
CA ARG A 81 -25.89 -9.07 16.32
C ARG A 81 -24.96 -8.10 17.04
N ASP A 82 -25.37 -7.57 18.18
CA ASP A 82 -24.54 -6.67 18.98
C ASP A 82 -23.25 -7.38 19.43
N GLU A 83 -23.36 -8.58 20.01
CA GLU A 83 -22.18 -9.36 20.42
C GLU A 83 -21.19 -9.62 19.27
N THR A 84 -21.70 -10.02 18.10
CA THR A 84 -20.89 -10.27 16.90
C THR A 84 -20.15 -9.00 16.45
N ILE A 85 -20.82 -7.85 16.45
CA ILE A 85 -20.21 -6.57 16.08
C ILE A 85 -19.12 -6.15 17.07
N ASP A 86 -19.37 -6.28 18.37
CA ASP A 86 -18.38 -5.90 19.40
C ASP A 86 -17.11 -6.75 19.29
N LEU A 87 -17.30 -8.05 19.03
CA LEU A 87 -16.20 -8.98 18.85
C LEU A 87 -15.40 -8.71 17.58
N LEU A 88 -16.07 -8.38 16.48
CA LEU A 88 -15.42 -7.97 15.24
C LEU A 88 -14.60 -6.68 15.44
N ILE A 89 -15.17 -5.67 16.11
CA ILE A 89 -14.45 -4.40 16.39
C ILE A 89 -13.22 -4.64 17.26
N SER A 90 -13.34 -5.49 18.29
CA SER A 90 -12.24 -5.85 19.18
C SER A 90 -11.10 -6.55 18.41
N THR A 91 -11.43 -7.55 17.60
CA THR A 91 -10.46 -8.35 16.83
C THR A 91 -9.81 -7.55 15.70
N LEU A 92 -10.55 -6.64 15.03
CA LEU A 92 -10.00 -5.68 14.07
C LEU A 92 -9.01 -4.71 14.74
N SER A 93 -9.36 -4.21 15.94
CA SER A 93 -8.48 -3.31 16.71
C SER A 93 -7.19 -4.02 17.12
N GLU A 94 -7.28 -5.29 17.51
CA GLU A 94 -6.11 -6.12 17.79
C GLU A 94 -5.24 -6.34 16.55
N ALA A 95 -5.82 -6.72 15.42
CA ALA A 95 -5.09 -6.93 14.16
C ALA A 95 -4.31 -5.67 13.75
N LYS A 96 -4.95 -4.50 13.87
CA LYS A 96 -4.32 -3.21 13.65
C LYS A 96 -3.14 -2.98 14.61
N ARG A 97 -3.31 -3.24 15.91
CA ARG A 97 -2.25 -3.10 16.93
C ARG A 97 -1.06 -4.03 16.65
N LEU A 98 -1.32 -5.24 16.16
CA LEU A 98 -0.30 -6.25 15.84
C LEU A 98 0.37 -6.05 14.47
N GLY A 99 -0.05 -5.02 13.72
CA GLY A 99 0.53 -4.65 12.43
C GLY A 99 0.16 -5.58 11.28
N PHE A 100 -1.01 -6.23 11.34
CA PHE A 100 -1.49 -7.06 10.23
C PHE A 100 -2.01 -6.18 9.08
N HIS A 101 -1.68 -6.57 7.85
CA HIS A 101 -2.56 -6.30 6.71
C HIS A 101 -3.82 -7.12 6.93
N HIS A 102 -5.01 -6.53 6.80
CA HIS A 102 -6.22 -7.28 7.06
C HIS A 102 -7.41 -6.76 6.27
N ALA A 103 -8.30 -7.68 5.96
CA ALA A 103 -9.59 -7.43 5.35
C ALA A 103 -10.66 -8.21 6.12
N VAL A 104 -11.86 -7.65 6.16
CA VAL A 104 -13.06 -8.34 6.62
C VAL A 104 -14.03 -8.49 5.47
N CYS A 105 -14.51 -9.70 5.24
CA CYS A 105 -15.50 -10.01 4.22
C CYS A 105 -16.66 -10.83 4.78
N GLY A 106 -17.79 -10.75 4.09
CA GLY A 106 -18.97 -11.57 4.36
C GLY A 106 -20.26 -10.76 4.33
N ASP A 107 -21.32 -11.35 4.88
CA ASP A 107 -22.65 -10.74 4.94
C ASP A 107 -22.80 -9.92 6.22
N PHE A 108 -23.02 -8.62 6.04
CA PHE A 108 -23.16 -7.66 7.13
C PHE A 108 -24.62 -7.45 7.54
N ASN A 109 -25.59 -7.85 6.72
CA ASN A 109 -27.03 -7.58 6.91
C ASN A 109 -27.34 -6.09 7.21
N ILE A 110 -26.56 -5.15 6.67
CA ILE A 110 -26.74 -3.70 6.85
C ILE A 110 -26.45 -2.97 5.55
N HIS A 111 -27.34 -2.07 5.14
CA HIS A 111 -27.16 -1.24 3.96
C HIS A 111 -26.21 -0.05 4.21
N LEU A 112 -25.07 -0.04 3.53
CA LEU A 112 -24.10 1.05 3.60
C LEU A 112 -24.66 2.39 3.07
N ASP A 113 -25.51 2.35 2.03
CA ASP A 113 -26.09 3.56 1.42
C ASP A 113 -27.00 4.33 2.38
N GLN A 114 -27.72 3.60 3.24
CA GLN A 114 -28.54 4.20 4.29
C GLN A 114 -27.68 4.82 5.41
N PHE A 115 -26.43 4.37 5.56
CA PHE A 115 -25.53 4.85 6.59
C PHE A 115 -24.80 6.14 6.20
N TYR A 116 -24.42 6.34 4.93
CA TYR A 116 -23.67 7.54 4.51
C TYR A 116 -24.36 8.87 4.92
N PRO A 117 -25.67 9.09 4.68
CA PRO A 117 -26.35 10.31 5.12
C PRO A 117 -26.28 10.52 6.63
N ILE A 118 -26.37 9.44 7.42
CA ILE A 118 -26.31 9.48 8.89
C ILE A 118 -24.89 9.83 9.35
N TYR A 119 -23.87 9.24 8.71
CA TYR A 119 -22.47 9.50 9.03
C TYR A 119 -22.08 10.96 8.79
N PHE A 120 -22.49 11.55 7.67
CA PHE A 120 -22.15 12.94 7.33
C PHE A 120 -22.98 13.98 8.08
N ASN A 121 -24.28 13.72 8.28
CA ASN A 121 -25.21 14.74 8.80
C ASN A 121 -25.53 14.57 10.29
N GLN A 122 -25.34 13.38 10.87
CA GLN A 122 -25.76 13.04 12.23
C GLN A 122 -24.69 12.19 12.97
N PRO A 123 -23.48 12.72 13.20
CA PRO A 123 -22.36 11.96 13.78
C PRO A 123 -22.64 11.38 15.18
N GLN A 124 -23.53 12.02 15.95
CA GLN A 124 -23.99 11.54 17.27
C GLN A 124 -24.89 10.29 17.17
N ILE A 125 -25.51 10.04 16.01
CA ILE A 125 -26.35 8.88 15.74
C ILE A 125 -25.54 7.80 15.02
N ALA A 126 -24.60 8.20 14.16
CA ALA A 126 -23.65 7.28 13.52
C ALA A 126 -22.81 6.48 14.53
N SER A 127 -22.54 7.04 15.71
CA SER A 127 -21.82 6.36 16.79
C SER A 127 -22.67 5.38 17.61
N LYS A 128 -24.00 5.31 17.39
CA LYS A 128 -24.91 4.45 18.14
C LYS A 128 -24.94 3.01 17.61
N ARG A 129 -25.45 2.09 18.44
CA ARG A 129 -25.29 0.62 18.33
C ARG A 129 -25.47 0.03 16.93
N ILE A 130 -26.51 0.42 16.19
CA ILE A 130 -26.81 -0.22 14.90
C ILE A 130 -25.76 0.08 13.81
N HIS A 131 -25.06 1.22 13.92
CA HIS A 131 -24.11 1.73 12.92
C HIS A 131 -22.66 1.76 13.39
N ARG A 132 -22.39 1.32 14.63
CA ARG A 132 -21.05 1.42 15.24
C ARG A 132 -19.95 0.74 14.44
N LEU A 133 -20.28 -0.35 13.71
CA LEU A 133 -19.31 -1.05 12.87
C LEU A 133 -18.85 -0.18 11.70
N PHE A 134 -19.77 0.32 10.88
CA PHE A 134 -19.41 1.19 9.76
C PHE A 134 -18.77 2.50 10.24
N ASN A 135 -19.25 3.06 11.35
CA ASN A 135 -18.59 4.22 11.97
C ASN A 135 -17.13 3.89 12.37
N PHE A 136 -16.88 2.73 12.99
CA PHE A 136 -15.53 2.28 13.33
C PHE A 136 -14.66 2.11 12.08
N LEU A 137 -15.17 1.44 11.04
CA LEU A 137 -14.45 1.20 9.79
C LEU A 137 -14.06 2.51 9.11
N LEU A 138 -15.00 3.44 8.91
CA LEU A 138 -14.75 4.73 8.27
C LEU A 138 -13.80 5.62 9.09
N LEU A 139 -13.99 5.70 10.42
CA LEU A 139 -13.12 6.50 11.29
C LEU A 139 -11.67 5.98 11.32
N ASN A 140 -11.49 4.66 11.13
CA ASN A 140 -10.17 4.04 11.08
C ASN A 140 -9.59 3.96 9.65
N GLY A 141 -10.26 4.54 8.65
CA GLY A 141 -9.78 4.65 7.28
C GLY A 141 -9.88 3.35 6.48
N TYR A 142 -10.72 2.40 6.91
CA TYR A 142 -11.02 1.22 6.09
C TYR A 142 -11.79 1.65 4.84
N VAL A 143 -11.64 0.89 3.77
CA VAL A 143 -12.29 1.16 2.50
C VAL A 143 -12.90 -0.12 1.95
N ASP A 144 -14.16 -0.01 1.56
CA ASP A 144 -14.82 -0.92 0.62
C ASP A 144 -14.77 -0.26 -0.76
N PHE A 145 -14.53 -1.06 -1.80
CA PHE A 145 -14.29 -0.57 -3.16
C PHE A 145 -15.25 -1.20 -4.18
N ILE A 146 -16.39 -1.70 -3.70
CA ILE A 146 -17.47 -2.11 -4.59
C ILE A 146 -17.90 -0.85 -5.36
N PRO A 147 -17.85 -0.86 -6.71
CA PRO A 147 -18.27 0.29 -7.49
C PRO A 147 -19.75 0.55 -7.24
N VAL A 148 -20.05 1.67 -6.59
CA VAL A 148 -21.41 2.18 -6.44
C VAL A 148 -21.83 2.70 -7.81
N ASN A 149 -22.33 1.81 -8.67
CA ASN A 149 -22.84 2.21 -9.97
C ASN A 149 -24.24 2.81 -9.75
N PHE A 150 -24.36 4.14 -9.82
CA PHE A 150 -25.60 4.87 -9.54
C PHE A 150 -26.71 4.68 -10.60
N SER A 151 -26.62 3.66 -11.46
CA SER A 151 -27.65 3.33 -12.45
C SER A 151 -28.77 2.50 -11.82
N SER A 152 -30.01 2.69 -12.27
CA SER A 152 -31.20 1.90 -11.88
C SER A 152 -31.12 0.39 -12.23
N THR A 153 -30.06 -0.04 -12.92
CA THR A 153 -29.74 -1.43 -13.27
C THR A 153 -28.59 -2.00 -12.43
N SER A 154 -28.25 -1.40 -11.29
CA SER A 154 -27.10 -1.83 -10.48
C SER A 154 -27.28 -3.24 -9.94
N LEU A 155 -26.27 -4.09 -10.18
CA LEU A 155 -26.23 -5.45 -9.69
C LEU A 155 -26.04 -5.41 -8.16
N GLY A 156 -27.05 -5.87 -7.40
CA GLY A 156 -26.95 -6.01 -5.95
C GLY A 156 -26.23 -7.28 -5.51
N THR A 157 -25.85 -7.32 -4.23
CA THR A 157 -25.26 -8.51 -3.61
C THR A 157 -26.30 -9.47 -3.05
N PHE A 158 -27.53 -9.01 -2.81
CA PHE A 158 -28.63 -9.82 -2.30
C PHE A 158 -29.92 -9.55 -3.08
N HIS A 159 -30.67 -10.62 -3.36
CA HIS A 159 -31.91 -10.60 -4.11
C HIS A 159 -33.00 -11.38 -3.38
N HIS A 160 -34.13 -10.73 -3.09
CA HIS A 160 -35.31 -11.42 -2.60
C HIS A 160 -36.57 -10.89 -3.28
N ALA A 161 -37.22 -11.72 -4.08
CA ALA A 161 -38.29 -11.30 -4.98
C ALA A 161 -37.83 -10.10 -5.84
N ASP A 162 -38.50 -8.95 -5.75
CA ASP A 162 -38.16 -7.73 -6.50
C ASP A 162 -37.18 -6.79 -5.75
N LEU A 163 -36.73 -7.18 -4.54
CA LEU A 163 -35.84 -6.38 -3.72
C LEU A 163 -34.38 -6.73 -3.99
N ILE A 164 -33.62 -5.72 -4.43
CA ILE A 164 -32.18 -5.80 -4.66
C ILE A 164 -31.48 -4.95 -3.61
N SER A 165 -30.48 -5.50 -2.93
CA SER A 165 -29.71 -4.75 -1.94
C SER A 165 -28.22 -5.10 -1.92
N HIS A 166 -27.42 -4.19 -1.36
CA HIS A 166 -26.02 -4.40 -1.05
C HIS A 166 -25.91 -4.62 0.45
N ILE A 167 -25.53 -5.83 0.85
CA ILE A 167 -25.31 -6.23 2.26
C ILE A 167 -24.05 -7.06 2.46
N ASP A 168 -23.40 -7.48 1.37
CA ASP A 168 -22.15 -8.22 1.37
C ASP A 168 -21.00 -7.27 1.02
N TYR A 169 -19.94 -7.26 1.83
CA TYR A 169 -18.86 -6.29 1.70
C TYR A 169 -17.47 -6.92 1.84
N VAL A 170 -16.46 -6.22 1.33
CA VAL A 170 -15.05 -6.52 1.55
C VAL A 170 -14.33 -5.24 1.99
N TRP A 171 -14.20 -5.06 3.30
CA TRP A 171 -13.54 -3.89 3.87
C TRP A 171 -12.06 -4.15 4.11
N SER A 172 -11.21 -3.33 3.51
CA SER A 172 -9.76 -3.40 3.63
C SER A 172 -9.20 -2.35 4.57
N CYS A 173 -8.22 -2.73 5.39
CA CYS A 173 -7.52 -1.80 6.27
C CYS A 173 -6.61 -0.84 5.46
N PRO A 174 -6.21 0.32 6.02
CA PRO A 174 -5.37 1.29 5.30
C PRO A 174 -4.04 0.75 4.74
N LEU A 175 -3.46 -0.27 5.39
CA LEU A 175 -2.21 -0.90 4.92
C LEU A 175 -2.45 -1.75 3.66
N LEU A 176 -3.53 -2.53 3.66
CA LEU A 176 -3.88 -3.42 2.55
C LEU A 176 -4.50 -2.65 1.38
N LYS A 177 -5.23 -1.56 1.65
CA LYS A 177 -5.85 -0.68 0.65
C LYS A 177 -4.88 -0.25 -0.46
N ARG A 178 -3.60 -0.03 -0.14
CA ARG A 178 -2.60 0.45 -1.11
C ARG A 178 -2.35 -0.52 -2.26
N PHE A 179 -2.69 -1.79 -2.06
CA PHE A 179 -2.53 -2.86 -3.03
C PHE A 179 -3.86 -3.24 -3.67
N LEU A 180 -4.96 -2.55 -3.36
CA LEU A 180 -6.27 -2.83 -3.92
C LEU A 180 -6.30 -2.43 -5.40
N LEU A 181 -6.66 -3.37 -6.28
CA LEU A 181 -6.75 -3.16 -7.72
C LEU A 181 -8.18 -2.82 -8.15
N THR A 182 -9.14 -3.67 -7.79
CA THR A 182 -10.56 -3.49 -8.13
C THR A 182 -11.45 -4.41 -7.28
N SER A 183 -12.75 -4.12 -7.23
CA SER A 183 -13.77 -4.99 -6.66
C SER A 183 -14.96 -5.09 -7.62
N VAL A 184 -15.54 -6.27 -7.78
CA VAL A 184 -16.66 -6.52 -8.69
C VAL A 184 -17.68 -7.45 -8.05
N ILE A 185 -18.96 -7.27 -8.40
CA ILE A 185 -20.03 -8.19 -8.03
C ILE A 185 -20.18 -9.19 -9.17
N PHE A 186 -20.10 -10.48 -8.87
CA PHE A 186 -20.31 -11.53 -9.85
C PHE A 186 -21.80 -11.88 -9.91
N ASP A 187 -22.39 -11.78 -11.10
CA ASP A 187 -23.79 -12.11 -11.32
C ASP A 187 -23.99 -13.63 -11.34
N ALA A 188 -24.46 -14.18 -10.22
CA ALA A 188 -24.69 -15.61 -10.05
C ALA A 188 -26.15 -16.02 -10.32
N ARG A 189 -27.00 -15.10 -10.82
CA ARG A 189 -28.44 -15.34 -11.04
C ARG A 189 -28.71 -16.53 -11.95
N ASP A 190 -27.87 -16.75 -12.95
CA ASP A 190 -28.02 -17.85 -13.91
C ASP A 190 -27.71 -19.24 -13.31
N VAL A 191 -27.15 -19.29 -12.10
CA VAL A 191 -26.61 -20.51 -11.49
C VAL A 191 -27.50 -21.06 -10.35
N ASN A 192 -28.56 -20.34 -9.94
CA ASN A 192 -29.50 -20.71 -8.85
C ASN A 192 -28.80 -21.23 -7.58
N PHE A 193 -27.59 -20.75 -7.28
CA PHE A 193 -26.76 -21.26 -6.19
C PHE A 193 -27.13 -20.65 -4.84
N SER A 194 -27.49 -19.37 -4.85
CA SER A 194 -27.80 -18.56 -3.67
C SER A 194 -28.64 -17.35 -4.08
N ASP A 195 -29.37 -16.77 -3.13
CA ASP A 195 -29.96 -15.44 -3.21
C ASP A 195 -28.92 -14.30 -3.09
N HIS A 196 -27.67 -14.65 -2.79
CA HIS A 196 -26.53 -13.73 -2.78
C HIS A 196 -25.63 -13.86 -4.02
N ASN A 197 -25.23 -12.71 -4.56
CA ASN A 197 -24.16 -12.57 -5.55
C ASN A 197 -22.79 -12.43 -4.87
N PRO A 198 -21.76 -13.17 -5.30
CA PRO A 198 -20.41 -13.04 -4.74
C PRO A 198 -19.79 -11.67 -4.99
N VAL A 199 -19.07 -11.16 -3.99
CA VAL A 199 -18.16 -10.01 -4.14
C VAL A 199 -16.74 -10.52 -4.34
N ILE A 200 -16.10 -10.10 -5.43
CA ILE A 200 -14.72 -10.47 -5.78
C ILE A 200 -13.85 -9.23 -5.68
N THR A 201 -12.84 -9.27 -4.82
CA THR A 201 -11.89 -8.16 -4.63
C THR A 201 -10.48 -8.60 -4.99
N TYR A 202 -9.82 -7.83 -5.86
CA TYR A 202 -8.48 -8.09 -6.36
C TYR A 202 -7.45 -7.20 -5.67
N TYR A 203 -6.35 -7.82 -5.24
CA TYR A 203 -5.18 -7.13 -4.67
C TYR A 203 -3.95 -7.46 -5.50
N ASP A 204 -3.04 -6.49 -5.63
CA ASP A 204 -1.71 -6.67 -6.20
C ASP A 204 -0.92 -7.64 -5.32
N TYR A 205 -0.52 -8.78 -5.87
CA TYR A 205 0.25 -9.80 -5.17
C TYR A 205 1.61 -9.28 -4.66
N SER A 206 2.11 -8.17 -5.19
CA SER A 206 3.41 -7.60 -4.83
C SER A 206 3.60 -7.43 -3.32
N PHE A 207 2.56 -7.10 -2.53
CA PHE A 207 2.69 -6.92 -1.08
C PHE A 207 3.13 -8.17 -0.31
N LEU A 208 2.85 -9.36 -0.85
CA LEU A 208 3.27 -10.64 -0.28
C LEU A 208 4.74 -10.97 -0.58
N SER A 209 5.29 -10.37 -1.63
CA SER A 209 6.63 -10.61 -2.17
C SER A 209 7.62 -9.45 -1.97
N SER A 210 7.12 -8.24 -1.70
CA SER A 210 7.89 -7.02 -1.50
C SER A 210 8.48 -7.00 -0.09
N SER A 211 9.40 -7.91 0.17
CA SER A 211 10.02 -8.10 1.48
C SER A 211 11.54 -8.05 1.40
N ILE A 212 12.09 -7.24 0.50
CA ILE A 212 13.41 -6.68 0.76
C ILE A 212 13.20 -5.57 1.80
N LYS A 213 13.51 -5.87 3.07
CA LYS A 213 13.43 -4.88 4.15
C LYS A 213 14.12 -3.58 3.68
N PRO A 214 13.57 -2.37 3.85
CA PRO A 214 14.28 -1.13 3.56
C PRO A 214 15.63 -1.08 4.27
N ALA A 215 15.70 -1.61 5.50
CA ALA A 215 16.94 -1.78 6.26
C ALA A 215 17.92 -2.80 5.65
N ARG A 216 17.42 -3.88 5.03
CA ARG A 216 18.26 -4.86 4.31
C ARG A 216 18.64 -4.36 2.92
N ALA A 217 17.78 -3.60 2.24
CA ALA A 217 18.09 -2.88 1.01
C ALA A 217 19.14 -1.78 1.25
N GLN A 218 19.04 -1.06 2.37
CA GLN A 218 20.08 -0.12 2.84
C GLN A 218 21.37 -0.84 3.23
N GLN A 219 21.31 -1.93 4.01
CA GLN A 219 22.48 -2.74 4.36
C GLN A 219 23.17 -3.35 3.13
N LEU A 220 22.39 -3.77 2.13
CA LEU A 220 22.90 -4.32 0.89
C LEU A 220 23.26 -3.24 -0.15
N LYS A 221 23.10 -1.94 0.16
CA LYS A 221 23.26 -0.82 -0.79
C LYS A 221 22.50 -1.04 -2.11
N ARG A 222 21.28 -1.57 -2.06
CA ARG A 222 20.43 -1.91 -3.23
C ARG A 222 19.28 -0.91 -3.49
N HIS A 223 19.17 0.13 -2.67
CA HIS A 223 18.22 1.23 -2.89
C HIS A 223 18.64 2.10 -4.07
N SER A 224 19.96 2.16 -4.27
CA SER A 224 20.63 2.88 -5.32
C SER A 224 21.73 2.00 -5.88
N ARG A 225 21.95 2.01 -7.20
CA ARG A 225 23.09 1.35 -7.83
C ARG A 225 24.04 2.39 -8.40
N CYS A 226 25.32 2.22 -8.12
CA CYS A 226 26.38 2.95 -8.79
C CYS A 226 26.53 2.36 -10.20
N ILE A 227 26.42 3.21 -11.23
CA ILE A 227 26.64 2.82 -12.63
C ILE A 227 27.79 3.67 -13.15
N PHE A 228 28.85 3.02 -13.63
CA PHE A 228 29.96 3.69 -14.30
C PHE A 228 29.48 4.24 -15.65
N SER A 229 29.81 5.49 -15.91
CA SER A 229 29.42 6.19 -17.14
C SER A 229 30.51 5.99 -18.19
N PHE A 230 30.66 4.77 -18.71
CA PHE A 230 31.74 4.39 -19.63
C PHE A 230 31.82 5.28 -20.88
N ASP A 231 30.68 5.72 -21.41
CA ASP A 231 30.60 6.61 -22.59
C ASP A 231 31.19 8.01 -22.34
N SER A 232 31.37 8.39 -21.07
CA SER A 232 31.92 9.70 -20.67
C SER A 232 33.38 9.62 -20.22
N VAL A 233 34.00 8.44 -20.25
CA VAL A 233 35.38 8.26 -19.78
C VAL A 233 36.34 8.77 -20.84
N THR A 234 37.22 9.69 -20.46
CA THR A 234 38.27 10.21 -21.35
C THR A 234 39.45 9.22 -21.45
N PRO A 235 40.27 9.29 -22.52
CA PRO A 235 41.47 8.47 -22.62
C PRO A 235 42.41 8.63 -21.40
N SER A 236 42.58 9.85 -20.90
CA SER A 236 43.40 10.10 -19.70
C SER A 236 42.87 9.39 -18.45
N GLN A 237 41.54 9.28 -18.29
CA GLN A 237 40.95 8.56 -17.16
C GLN A 237 41.13 7.04 -17.30
N TRP A 238 41.21 6.52 -18.52
CA TRP A 238 41.60 5.12 -18.75
C TRP A 238 43.07 4.88 -18.42
N ASP A 239 43.96 5.81 -18.75
CA ASP A 239 45.37 5.74 -18.39
C ASP A 239 45.54 5.78 -16.86
N ASP A 240 44.87 6.71 -16.18
CA ASP A 240 44.84 6.81 -14.73
C ASP A 240 44.29 5.53 -14.09
N PHE A 241 43.26 4.91 -14.69
CA PHE A 241 42.67 3.66 -14.22
C PHE A 241 43.67 2.50 -14.37
N SER A 242 44.38 2.41 -15.49
CA SER A 242 45.40 1.38 -15.71
C SER A 242 46.51 1.49 -14.68
N VAL A 243 47.07 2.70 -14.49
CA VAL A 243 48.12 2.95 -13.48
C VAL A 243 47.62 2.59 -12.07
N HIS A 244 46.37 2.90 -11.75
CA HIS A 244 45.80 2.57 -10.45
C HIS A 244 45.65 1.06 -10.24
N ILE A 245 45.22 0.32 -11.26
CA ILE A 245 45.10 -1.14 -11.21
C ILE A 245 46.47 -1.82 -11.11
N ASP A 246 47.46 -1.36 -11.87
CA ASP A 246 48.81 -1.91 -11.83
C ASP A 246 49.42 -1.78 -10.43
N ASN A 247 49.14 -0.67 -9.73
CA ASN A 247 49.56 -0.47 -8.35
C ASN A 247 48.80 -1.36 -7.34
N LEU A 248 47.53 -1.69 -7.59
CA LEU A 248 46.74 -2.59 -6.74
C LEU A 248 47.12 -4.07 -6.94
N CYS A 249 47.55 -4.43 -8.15
CA CYS A 249 47.94 -5.78 -8.52
C CYS A 249 49.38 -6.10 -8.09
N SER A 250 49.59 -6.32 -6.79
CA SER A 250 50.93 -6.58 -6.20
C SER A 250 51.44 -8.03 -6.30
N ILE A 251 50.64 -8.96 -6.84
CA ILE A 251 51.00 -10.38 -6.92
C ILE A 251 51.81 -10.65 -8.19
N SER A 252 52.89 -11.43 -8.08
CA SER A 252 53.68 -11.82 -9.26
C SER A 252 52.88 -12.73 -10.21
N PRO A 253 53.07 -12.64 -11.53
CA PRO A 253 52.38 -13.50 -12.50
C PRO A 253 52.57 -15.00 -12.23
N THR A 254 53.73 -15.40 -11.72
CA THR A 254 54.05 -16.79 -11.37
C THR A 254 53.23 -17.31 -10.20
N ILE A 255 53.03 -16.49 -9.17
CA ILE A 255 52.18 -16.84 -8.03
C ILE A 255 50.72 -16.85 -8.46
N PHE A 256 50.30 -15.83 -9.23
CA PHE A 256 48.94 -15.74 -9.75
C PHE A 256 48.56 -16.95 -10.62
N ALA A 257 49.45 -17.41 -11.50
CA ALA A 257 49.23 -18.57 -12.35
C ALA A 257 49.13 -19.91 -11.58
N SER A 258 49.61 -19.94 -10.33
CA SER A 258 49.50 -21.13 -9.47
C SER A 258 48.17 -21.24 -8.72
N TRP A 259 47.32 -20.21 -8.77
CA TRP A 259 46.07 -20.17 -8.04
C TRP A 259 44.95 -20.95 -8.74
N HIS A 260 43.96 -21.34 -7.94
CA HIS A 260 42.71 -21.87 -8.48
C HIS A 260 41.93 -20.78 -9.22
N ILE A 261 41.25 -21.13 -10.32
CA ILE A 261 40.57 -20.18 -11.21
C ILE A 261 39.60 -19.24 -10.47
N ASN A 262 38.85 -19.75 -9.48
CA ASN A 262 37.94 -18.91 -8.70
C ASN A 262 38.68 -17.83 -7.91
N GLN A 263 39.85 -18.16 -7.35
CA GLN A 263 40.68 -17.22 -6.61
C GLN A 263 41.30 -16.17 -7.54
N MET A 264 41.71 -16.57 -8.74
CA MET A 264 42.16 -15.65 -9.78
C MET A 264 41.06 -14.66 -10.18
N CYS A 265 39.84 -15.16 -10.42
CA CYS A 265 38.69 -14.34 -10.77
C CYS A 265 38.30 -13.38 -9.64
N GLU A 266 38.26 -13.84 -8.39
CA GLU A 266 37.95 -13.00 -7.22
C GLU A 266 38.98 -11.89 -7.03
N TYR A 267 40.27 -12.21 -7.17
CA TYR A 267 41.36 -11.24 -7.06
C TYR A 267 41.28 -10.16 -8.15
N LEU A 268 41.15 -10.57 -9.42
CA LEU A 268 41.02 -9.62 -10.53
C LEU A 268 39.75 -8.77 -10.38
N HIS A 269 38.61 -9.40 -10.10
CA HIS A 269 37.35 -8.69 -9.92
C HIS A 269 37.43 -7.66 -8.79
N ALA A 270 37.99 -8.02 -7.63
CA ALA A 270 38.13 -7.10 -6.51
C ALA A 270 39.00 -5.88 -6.86
N ASN A 271 40.14 -6.09 -7.51
CA ASN A 271 41.05 -5.01 -7.88
C ASN A 271 40.45 -4.13 -8.99
N ILE A 272 39.84 -4.72 -10.03
CA ILE A 272 39.16 -3.99 -11.11
C ILE A 272 38.05 -3.09 -10.54
N ILE A 273 37.20 -3.63 -9.66
CA ILE A 273 36.12 -2.85 -9.04
C ILE A 273 36.68 -1.76 -8.11
N ALA A 274 37.76 -2.03 -7.37
CA ALA A 274 38.41 -1.03 -6.53
C ALA A 274 38.97 0.13 -7.37
N GLY A 275 39.71 -0.16 -8.45
CA GLY A 275 40.23 0.88 -9.34
C GLY A 275 39.13 1.63 -10.08
N ALA A 276 38.05 0.95 -10.48
CA ALA A 276 36.95 1.59 -11.20
C ALA A 276 36.23 2.59 -10.30
N ASN A 277 36.01 2.24 -9.03
CA ASN A 277 35.43 3.16 -8.05
C ASN A 277 36.34 4.35 -7.70
N ALA A 278 37.66 4.20 -7.83
CA ALA A 278 38.62 5.25 -7.53
C ALA A 278 38.78 6.27 -8.67
N VAL A 279 38.76 5.80 -9.92
CA VAL A 279 39.15 6.61 -11.08
C VAL A 279 37.99 6.92 -12.03
N LEU A 280 37.06 5.99 -12.24
CA LEU A 280 36.06 6.14 -13.28
C LEU A 280 34.86 6.98 -12.83
N PRO A 281 34.34 7.86 -13.69
CA PRO A 281 33.11 8.60 -13.43
C PRO A 281 31.92 7.65 -13.27
N ALA A 282 31.15 7.82 -12.21
CA ALA A 282 29.97 7.02 -11.93
C ALA A 282 28.79 7.87 -11.45
N ARG A 283 27.57 7.39 -11.71
CA ARG A 283 26.33 8.00 -11.23
C ARG A 283 25.55 7.03 -10.37
N THR A 284 24.86 7.57 -9.38
CA THR A 284 23.97 6.79 -8.50
C THR A 284 22.55 6.82 -9.06
N VAL A 285 21.95 5.64 -9.27
CA VAL A 285 20.58 5.49 -9.78
C VAL A 285 19.72 4.84 -8.71
N ASP A 286 18.69 5.55 -8.24
CA ASP A 286 17.70 5.03 -7.29
C ASP A 286 16.64 4.17 -8.01
N ASN A 287 16.24 3.06 -7.39
CA ASN A 287 15.21 2.16 -7.93
C ASN A 287 13.78 2.59 -7.58
N ASP A 288 13.61 3.61 -6.74
CA ASP A 288 12.30 4.08 -6.31
C ASP A 288 11.69 5.02 -7.34
N HIS A 289 10.78 4.50 -8.15
CA HIS A 289 9.87 5.36 -8.92
C HIS A 289 8.81 5.94 -7.99
N THR A 290 9.17 7.01 -7.26
CA THR A 290 8.15 7.86 -6.65
C THR A 290 7.58 8.74 -7.75
N PRO A 291 6.25 8.75 -7.98
CA PRO A 291 5.64 9.72 -8.86
C PRO A 291 6.11 11.10 -8.44
N LYS A 292 6.62 11.90 -9.38
CA LYS A 292 7.08 13.26 -9.07
C LYS A 292 5.86 14.10 -8.73
N LEU A 293 5.49 14.16 -7.45
CA LEU A 293 4.44 15.04 -6.98
C LEU A 293 4.82 16.50 -7.29
N PRO A 294 3.85 17.34 -7.68
CA PRO A 294 4.07 18.77 -7.81
C PRO A 294 4.63 19.36 -6.51
N LYS A 295 5.53 20.35 -6.62
CA LYS A 295 6.17 21.00 -5.48
C LYS A 295 5.15 21.54 -4.47
N ASP A 296 4.04 22.07 -4.96
CA ASP A 296 2.97 22.64 -4.13
C ASP A 296 2.24 21.57 -3.31
N LEU A 297 1.97 20.41 -3.91
CA LEU A 297 1.35 19.27 -3.21
C LEU A 297 2.30 18.70 -2.15
N LYS A 298 3.60 18.58 -2.47
CA LYS A 298 4.62 18.17 -1.49
C LYS A 298 4.70 19.15 -0.32
N THR A 299 4.64 20.44 -0.60
CA THR A 299 4.65 21.51 0.41
C THR A 299 3.40 21.45 1.29
N LEU A 300 2.23 21.23 0.70
CA LEU A 300 0.97 21.04 1.41
C LEU A 300 1.01 19.83 2.37
N ILE A 301 1.56 18.69 1.92
CA ILE A 301 1.75 17.49 2.77
C ILE A 301 2.64 17.83 3.98
N GLN A 302 3.73 18.57 3.75
CA GLN A 302 4.63 18.99 4.84
C GLN A 302 3.93 19.91 5.84
N HIS A 303 3.10 20.84 5.37
CA HIS A 303 2.31 21.71 6.24
C HIS A 303 1.28 20.92 7.06
N TYR A 304 0.62 19.95 6.44
CA TYR A 304 -0.31 19.04 7.12
C TYR A 304 0.38 18.20 8.21
N HIS A 305 1.53 17.60 7.91
CA HIS A 305 2.29 16.84 8.89
C HIS A 305 2.78 17.71 10.06
N PHE A 306 3.25 18.92 9.77
CA PHE A 306 3.65 19.87 10.80
C PHE A 306 2.48 20.23 11.72
N LEU A 307 1.31 20.53 11.17
CA LEU A 307 0.12 20.87 11.96
C LEU A 307 -0.32 19.70 12.87
N ASN A 308 -0.26 18.46 12.38
CA ASN A 308 -0.54 17.27 13.21
C ASN A 308 0.51 17.04 14.30
N HIS A 309 1.78 17.32 14.01
CA HIS A 309 2.85 17.27 15.01
C HIS A 309 2.60 18.27 16.14
N VAL A 310 2.20 19.51 15.81
CA VAL A 310 1.81 20.52 16.80
C VAL A 310 0.60 20.05 17.59
N LEU A 311 -0.46 19.58 16.92
CA LEU A 311 -1.67 19.07 17.58
C LEU A 311 -1.34 17.95 18.58
N HIS A 312 -0.48 17.01 18.19
CA HIS A 312 -0.03 15.94 19.07
C HIS A 312 0.76 16.48 20.28
N SER A 313 1.66 17.44 20.04
CA SER A 313 2.45 18.08 21.11
C SER A 313 1.55 18.77 22.13
N ILE A 314 0.51 19.50 21.68
CA ILE A 314 -0.46 20.15 22.58
C ILE A 314 -1.35 19.13 23.29
N LYS A 315 -1.75 18.02 22.64
CA LYS A 315 -2.49 16.92 23.29
C LYS A 315 -1.68 16.29 24.43
N LEU A 316 -0.38 16.05 24.21
CA LEU A 316 0.53 15.54 25.24
C LEU A 316 0.67 16.53 26.40
N LEU A 317 0.86 17.82 26.10
CA LEU A 317 0.97 18.86 27.11
C LEU A 317 -0.28 18.98 27.98
N ARG A 318 -1.47 18.91 27.37
CA ARG A 318 -2.74 18.87 28.10
C ARG A 318 -2.85 17.63 29.00
N LYS A 319 -2.43 16.46 28.52
CA LYS A 319 -2.50 15.20 29.28
C LYS A 319 -1.57 15.21 30.49
N TYR A 320 -0.42 15.88 30.37
CA TYR A 320 0.63 15.93 31.39
C TYR A 320 0.92 17.38 31.80
N LEU A 321 -0.09 18.13 32.21
CA LEU A 321 0.05 19.57 32.49
C LEU A 321 1.11 19.89 33.56
N HIS A 322 1.33 18.97 34.51
CA HIS A 322 2.35 19.10 35.56
C HIS A 322 3.79 19.10 35.03
N THR A 323 4.02 18.67 33.78
CA THR A 323 5.35 18.73 33.14
C THR A 323 5.57 20.04 32.36
N PHE A 324 4.63 20.99 32.45
CA PHE A 324 4.75 22.27 31.77
C PHE A 324 5.98 23.04 32.27
N SER A 325 6.70 23.68 31.34
CA SER A 325 7.88 24.46 31.64
C SER A 325 8.09 25.54 30.57
N SER A 326 8.94 26.53 30.85
CA SER A 326 9.28 27.60 29.91
C SER A 326 9.84 27.12 28.56
N SER A 327 10.39 25.90 28.50
CA SER A 327 10.84 25.30 27.22
C SER A 327 9.68 24.97 26.28
N HIS A 328 8.50 24.64 26.82
CA HIS A 328 7.30 24.37 26.03
C HIS A 328 6.80 25.65 25.37
N ASP A 329 6.86 26.77 26.08
CA ASP A 329 6.48 28.08 25.55
C ASP A 329 7.44 28.57 24.48
N ARG A 330 8.76 28.39 24.68
CA ARG A 330 9.76 28.68 23.64
C ARG A 330 9.52 27.85 22.37
N LYS A 331 9.17 26.57 22.53
CA LYS A 331 8.82 25.67 21.42
C LYS A 331 7.51 26.09 20.73
N TRP A 332 6.53 26.53 21.51
CA TRP A 332 5.28 27.09 21.00
C TRP A 332 5.49 28.36 20.18
N SER A 333 6.35 29.30 20.61
CA SER A 333 6.66 30.50 19.82
C SER A 333 7.22 30.15 18.44
N GLY A 334 8.10 29.14 18.36
CA GLY A 334 8.59 28.62 17.09
C GLY A 334 7.48 27.99 16.23
N TYR A 335 6.54 27.28 16.86
CA TYR A 335 5.37 26.74 16.16
C TYR A 335 4.43 27.84 15.66
N LEU A 336 4.19 28.87 16.47
CA LEU A 336 3.29 29.97 16.17
C LEU A 336 3.71 30.70 14.88
N ILE A 337 4.99 30.99 14.71
CA ILE A 337 5.52 31.62 13.48
C ILE A 337 5.17 30.77 12.25
N ARG A 338 5.44 29.46 12.30
CA ARG A 338 5.20 28.56 11.17
C ARG A 338 3.70 28.33 10.92
N LEU A 339 2.88 28.26 11.98
CA LEU A 339 1.43 28.16 11.87
C LEU A 339 0.83 29.40 11.23
N ASN A 340 1.26 30.60 11.63
CA ASN A 340 0.80 31.86 11.03
C ASN A 340 1.15 31.92 9.54
N ASN A 341 2.34 31.49 9.15
CA ASN A 341 2.71 31.40 7.73
C ASN A 341 1.81 30.43 6.96
N ILE A 342 1.50 29.25 7.53
CA ILE A 342 0.59 28.28 6.92
C ILE A 342 -0.83 28.85 6.82
N PHE A 343 -1.34 29.49 7.86
CA PHE A 343 -2.69 30.06 7.87
C PHE A 343 -2.82 31.24 6.89
N ASN A 344 -1.77 32.04 6.74
CA ASN A 344 -1.71 33.08 5.71
C ASN A 344 -1.66 32.50 4.30
N LEU A 345 -0.87 31.45 4.07
CA LEU A 345 -0.75 30.78 2.78
C LEU A 345 -2.09 30.19 2.31
N TYR A 346 -2.89 29.66 3.24
CA TYR A 346 -4.19 29.04 2.95
C TYR A 346 -5.37 29.85 3.50
N LYS A 347 -5.26 31.19 3.50
CA LYS A 347 -6.26 32.10 4.07
C LYS A 347 -7.67 31.92 3.50
N SER A 348 -7.79 31.51 2.23
CA SER A 348 -9.07 31.22 1.57
C SER A 348 -9.83 30.06 2.20
N ILE A 349 -9.14 29.17 2.91
CA ILE A 349 -9.71 27.95 3.51
C ILE A 349 -9.97 28.16 5.01
N PHE A 350 -9.14 28.96 5.68
CA PHE A 350 -9.20 29.20 7.12
C PHE A 350 -10.03 30.43 7.51
N SER A 351 -11.19 30.66 6.89
CA SER A 351 -12.04 31.80 7.23
C SER A 351 -12.96 31.49 8.42
N PRO A 352 -13.00 32.31 9.50
CA PRO A 352 -12.26 33.56 9.73
C PRO A 352 -10.90 33.35 10.41
N VAL A 353 -10.06 34.40 10.40
CA VAL A 353 -8.67 34.41 10.90
C VAL A 353 -8.54 33.70 12.25
N LEU A 354 -7.78 32.60 12.26
CA LEU A 354 -7.53 31.81 13.46
C LEU A 354 -6.58 32.59 14.37
N VAL A 355 -7.11 33.16 15.45
CA VAL A 355 -6.31 33.81 16.49
C VAL A 355 -5.71 32.73 17.38
N LEU A 356 -4.40 32.52 17.23
CA LEU A 356 -3.63 31.64 18.10
C LEU A 356 -3.03 32.42 19.27
N PRO A 357 -2.88 31.81 20.46
CA PRO A 357 -2.28 32.48 21.60
C PRO A 357 -0.79 32.77 21.41
N SER A 358 -0.34 33.90 21.96
CA SER A 358 1.07 34.27 21.99
C SER A 358 1.90 33.42 22.97
N SER A 359 1.28 32.88 24.01
CA SER A 359 1.91 32.03 25.03
C SER A 359 0.91 30.99 25.57
N LEU A 360 1.40 29.81 25.92
CA LEU A 360 0.64 28.75 26.56
C LEU A 360 0.64 28.89 28.10
N LEU A 361 1.48 29.75 28.69
CA LEU A 361 1.54 29.99 30.14
C LEU A 361 0.23 30.56 30.72
N SER A 362 -0.55 31.28 29.92
CA SER A 362 -1.80 31.92 30.35
C SER A 362 -3.05 31.03 30.19
N TYR A 363 -2.89 29.78 29.76
CA TYR A 363 -4.01 28.90 29.41
C TYR A 363 -4.51 28.08 30.60
N GLN A 364 -5.77 28.30 31.00
CA GLN A 364 -6.54 27.37 31.82
C GLN A 364 -7.00 26.16 30.98
N THR A 365 -7.47 25.08 31.61
CA THR A 365 -7.89 23.82 30.96
C THR A 365 -8.88 24.03 29.80
N ASP A 366 -9.83 24.96 29.94
CA ASP A 366 -10.84 25.27 28.91
C ASP A 366 -10.24 25.95 27.68
N ASN A 367 -9.20 26.78 27.88
CA ASN A 367 -8.49 27.42 26.78
C ASN A 367 -7.69 26.39 25.96
N PHE A 368 -7.13 25.35 26.60
CA PHE A 368 -6.47 24.24 25.89
C PHE A 368 -7.46 23.45 25.03
N ASN A 369 -8.70 23.28 25.49
CA ASN A 369 -9.74 22.62 24.70
C ASN A 369 -10.10 23.43 23.45
N ASN A 370 -10.21 24.75 23.59
CA ASN A 370 -10.44 25.66 22.45
C ASN A 370 -9.28 25.62 21.45
N LEU A 371 -8.02 25.69 21.93
CA LEU A 371 -6.84 25.58 21.07
C LEU A 371 -6.79 24.26 20.31
N LEU A 372 -7.05 23.14 21.00
CA LEU A 372 -7.09 21.81 20.38
C LEU A 372 -8.21 21.69 19.35
N HIS A 373 -9.39 22.26 19.64
CA HIS A 373 -10.49 22.32 18.69
C HIS A 373 -10.07 23.09 17.43
N THR A 374 -9.53 24.30 17.59
CA THR A 374 -9.05 25.15 16.49
C THR A 374 -8.00 24.44 15.63
N LEU A 375 -6.95 23.89 16.25
CA LEU A 375 -5.91 23.15 15.52
C LEU A 375 -6.44 21.87 14.86
N SER A 376 -7.41 21.19 15.48
CA SER A 376 -8.04 20.01 14.90
C SER A 376 -8.90 20.37 13.69
N GLN A 377 -9.65 21.48 13.73
CA GLN A 377 -10.41 21.97 12.58
C GLN A 377 -9.47 22.37 11.45
N ALA A 378 -8.39 23.10 11.77
CA ALA A 378 -7.39 23.47 10.79
C ALA A 378 -6.75 22.24 10.11
N SER A 379 -6.46 21.18 10.90
CA SER A 379 -5.91 19.92 10.36
C SER A 379 -6.90 19.21 9.43
N LYS A 380 -8.19 19.18 9.78
CA LYS A 380 -9.25 18.61 8.92
C LYS A 380 -9.37 19.37 7.60
N LEU A 381 -9.37 20.69 7.64
CA LEU A 381 -9.44 21.54 6.44
C LEU A 381 -8.22 21.33 5.53
N LEU A 382 -7.02 21.32 6.11
CA LEU A 382 -5.78 21.12 5.36
C LEU A 382 -5.70 19.70 4.78
N ARG A 383 -6.22 18.69 5.49
CA ARG A 383 -6.41 17.33 4.97
C ARG A 383 -7.39 17.29 3.80
N GLY A 384 -8.51 18.01 3.91
CA GLY A 384 -9.48 18.13 2.83
C GLY A 384 -8.86 18.74 1.57
N LEU A 385 -8.10 19.84 1.73
CA LEU A 385 -7.35 20.45 0.63
C LEU A 385 -6.32 19.51 0.02
N HIS A 386 -5.58 18.77 0.85
CA HIS A 386 -4.62 17.78 0.39
C HIS A 386 -5.29 16.72 -0.49
N LEU A 387 -6.41 16.13 -0.02
CA LEU A 387 -7.15 15.12 -0.78
C LEU A 387 -7.72 15.69 -2.09
N LEU A 388 -8.20 16.93 -2.08
CA LEU A 388 -8.69 17.61 -3.28
C LEU A 388 -7.55 17.82 -4.29
N LYS A 389 -6.42 18.36 -3.87
CA LYS A 389 -5.26 18.63 -4.73
C LYS A 389 -4.61 17.35 -5.26
N GLU A 390 -4.60 16.30 -4.45
CA GLU A 390 -4.16 14.96 -4.86
C GLU A 390 -5.07 14.40 -5.96
N LYS A 391 -6.40 14.52 -5.79
CA LYS A 391 -7.37 14.11 -6.81
C LYS A 391 -7.25 14.94 -8.10
N GLU A 392 -7.17 16.26 -8.00
CA GLU A 392 -6.97 17.15 -9.16
C GLU A 392 -5.69 16.79 -9.94
N PHE A 393 -4.61 16.45 -9.23
CA PHE A 393 -3.37 15.98 -9.85
C PHE A 393 -3.54 14.62 -10.54
N GLN A 394 -4.23 13.67 -9.90
CA GLN A 394 -4.54 12.37 -10.50
C GLN A 394 -5.39 12.52 -11.77
N ASP A 395 -6.47 13.29 -11.70
CA ASP A 395 -7.37 13.56 -12.83
C ASP A 395 -6.62 14.24 -13.99
N SER A 396 -5.76 15.21 -13.68
CA SER A 396 -4.91 15.89 -14.67
C SER A 396 -3.90 14.94 -15.31
N SER A 397 -3.28 14.05 -14.51
CA SER A 397 -2.33 13.05 -15.00
C SER A 397 -3.03 12.03 -15.90
N ILE A 398 -4.21 11.56 -15.52
CA ILE A 398 -5.03 10.65 -16.34
C ILE A 398 -5.37 11.33 -17.67
N LYS A 399 -5.85 12.58 -17.62
CA LYS A 399 -6.20 13.33 -18.83
C LYS A 399 -4.99 13.52 -19.76
N ALA A 400 -3.84 13.91 -19.21
CA ALA A 400 -2.61 14.05 -19.99
C ALA A 400 -2.14 12.73 -20.61
N HIS A 401 -2.30 11.60 -19.90
CA HIS A 401 -2.00 10.29 -20.46
C HIS A 401 -2.99 9.87 -21.55
N LEU A 402 -4.28 10.20 -21.42
CA LEU A 402 -5.27 9.98 -22.47
C LEU A 402 -4.96 10.81 -23.71
N GLU A 403 -4.71 12.11 -23.55
CA GLU A 403 -4.33 13.00 -24.66
C GLU A 403 -3.05 12.53 -25.36
N SER A 404 -2.04 12.12 -24.60
CA SER A 404 -0.81 11.53 -25.17
C SER A 404 -1.09 10.23 -25.90
N ARG A 405 -2.03 9.41 -25.43
CA ARG A 405 -2.41 8.15 -26.08
C ARG A 405 -3.16 8.42 -27.38
N ASP A 406 -4.09 9.37 -27.39
CA ASP A 406 -4.81 9.78 -28.59
C ASP A 406 -3.86 10.37 -29.62
N GLN A 407 -2.89 11.19 -29.20
CA GLN A 407 -1.86 11.69 -30.10
C GLN A 407 -0.98 10.56 -30.65
N ASN A 408 -0.59 9.60 -29.83
CA ASN A 408 0.18 8.44 -30.29
C ASN A 408 -0.64 7.57 -31.24
N PHE A 409 -1.97 7.51 -31.14
CA PHE A 409 -2.79 6.80 -32.12
C PHE A 409 -2.60 7.37 -33.53
N ASP A 410 -2.49 8.70 -33.64
CA ASP A 410 -2.30 9.40 -34.91
C ASP A 410 -0.83 9.42 -35.39
N THR A 411 0.14 9.46 -34.47
CA THR A 411 1.56 9.71 -34.79
C THR A 411 2.50 8.51 -34.58
N ASP A 412 2.20 7.60 -33.66
CA ASP A 412 3.03 6.45 -33.29
C ASP A 412 2.19 5.28 -32.75
N ILE A 413 1.64 4.51 -33.70
CA ILE A 413 0.78 3.35 -33.45
C ILE A 413 1.47 2.33 -32.53
N SER A 414 2.80 2.20 -32.59
CA SER A 414 3.54 1.26 -31.73
C SER A 414 3.47 1.69 -30.26
N SER A 415 3.75 2.96 -29.98
CA SER A 415 3.62 3.53 -28.64
C SER A 415 2.17 3.48 -28.13
N PHE A 416 1.19 3.72 -29.00
CA PHE A 416 -0.23 3.54 -28.67
C PHE A 416 -0.55 2.11 -28.24
N ILE A 417 -0.18 1.10 -29.05
CA ILE A 417 -0.45 -0.32 -28.77
C ILE A 417 0.19 -0.74 -27.45
N ASN A 418 1.44 -0.34 -27.20
CA ASN A 418 2.14 -0.66 -25.96
C ASN A 418 1.44 -0.08 -24.72
N SER A 419 1.00 1.19 -24.81
CA SER A 419 0.24 1.87 -23.74
C SER A 419 -1.14 1.23 -23.54
N ALA A 420 -1.91 1.02 -24.61
CA ALA A 420 -3.28 0.52 -24.57
C ALA A 420 -3.37 -0.91 -24.01
N LEU A 421 -2.39 -1.77 -24.36
CA LEU A 421 -2.35 -3.15 -23.89
C LEU A 421 -1.68 -3.32 -22.52
N SER A 422 -1.28 -2.21 -21.87
CA SER A 422 -0.49 -2.24 -20.62
C SER A 422 0.73 -3.16 -20.72
N ARG A 423 1.31 -3.29 -21.94
CA ARG A 423 2.47 -4.14 -22.16
C ARG A 423 3.67 -3.43 -21.55
N SER A 424 4.16 -3.92 -20.42
CA SER A 424 5.54 -3.65 -20.04
C SER A 424 6.41 -4.31 -21.10
N CYS A 425 6.93 -3.51 -22.04
CA CYS A 425 7.90 -4.02 -22.97
C CYS A 425 9.12 -4.38 -22.13
N ARG A 426 9.29 -5.68 -21.83
CA ARG A 426 10.49 -6.20 -21.20
C ARG A 426 11.59 -6.12 -22.24
N GLN A 427 12.19 -4.95 -22.34
CA GLN A 427 13.33 -4.74 -23.22
C GLN A 427 14.53 -5.38 -22.54
N ILE A 428 15.10 -6.38 -23.21
CA ILE A 428 16.42 -6.89 -22.87
C ILE A 428 17.38 -6.10 -23.75
N VAL A 429 18.16 -5.22 -23.12
CA VAL A 429 19.31 -4.59 -23.79
C VAL A 429 20.46 -5.57 -23.66
N LEU A 430 20.90 -6.13 -24.78
CA LEU A 430 22.04 -7.03 -24.84
C LEU A 430 23.26 -6.19 -25.19
N ASP A 431 24.12 -5.94 -24.21
CA ASP A 431 25.36 -5.18 -24.42
C ASP A 431 26.45 -6.02 -25.10
N ARG A 432 26.36 -7.36 -24.98
CA ARG A 432 27.31 -8.32 -25.54
C ARG A 432 26.61 -9.64 -25.82
N VAL A 433 27.00 -10.31 -26.91
CA VAL A 433 26.52 -11.66 -27.26
C VAL A 433 27.72 -12.56 -27.49
N PHE A 434 27.79 -13.67 -26.76
CA PHE A 434 28.82 -14.68 -26.97
C PHE A 434 28.29 -15.76 -27.92
N VAL A 435 28.89 -15.85 -29.10
CA VAL A 435 28.60 -16.90 -30.07
C VAL A 435 29.55 -18.05 -29.80
N ASP A 436 29.00 -19.14 -29.26
CA ASP A 436 29.76 -20.35 -28.95
C ASP A 436 29.93 -21.21 -30.21
N HIS A 437 30.93 -20.87 -31.03
CA HIS A 437 31.31 -21.64 -32.22
C HIS A 437 32.47 -22.59 -31.88
N PRO A 438 32.43 -23.88 -32.30
CA PRO A 438 33.41 -24.89 -31.89
C PRO A 438 34.87 -24.57 -32.19
N THR A 439 35.12 -23.77 -33.22
CA THR A 439 36.48 -23.41 -33.69
C THR A 439 36.80 -21.93 -33.57
N THR A 440 35.81 -21.07 -33.38
CA THR A 440 35.98 -19.60 -33.38
C THR A 440 34.96 -18.94 -32.46
N PRO A 441 35.04 -19.17 -31.14
CA PRO A 441 34.17 -18.48 -30.19
C PRO A 441 34.37 -16.98 -30.31
N GLN A 442 33.28 -16.23 -30.42
CA GLN A 442 33.33 -14.78 -30.65
C GLN A 442 32.41 -14.04 -29.68
N LEU A 443 32.95 -13.01 -29.03
CA LEU A 443 32.17 -12.06 -28.23
C LEU A 443 31.85 -10.83 -29.07
N LEU A 444 30.59 -10.66 -29.43
CA LEU A 444 30.08 -9.52 -30.17
C LEU A 444 29.79 -8.37 -29.20
N THR A 445 30.32 -7.19 -29.49
CA THR A 445 30.12 -5.96 -28.72
C THR A 445 29.56 -4.81 -29.56
N ASP A 446 29.56 -4.94 -30.89
CA ASP A 446 28.95 -3.96 -31.79
C ASP A 446 27.42 -4.17 -31.85
N LEU A 447 26.66 -3.06 -31.80
CA LEU A 447 25.20 -3.09 -31.75
C LEU A 447 24.56 -3.75 -32.98
N LYS A 448 25.13 -3.57 -34.18
CA LYS A 448 24.60 -4.21 -35.40
C LYS A 448 24.85 -5.71 -35.37
N ASP A 449 26.05 -6.11 -35.00
CA ASP A 449 26.43 -7.54 -34.97
C ASP A 449 25.64 -8.29 -33.89
N ILE A 450 25.45 -7.67 -32.72
CA ILE A 450 24.58 -8.18 -31.65
C ILE A 450 23.14 -8.34 -32.17
N SER A 451 22.58 -7.32 -32.83
CA SER A 451 21.21 -7.38 -33.36
C SER A 451 21.04 -8.49 -34.39
N ILE A 452 21.99 -8.68 -35.30
CA ILE A 452 21.97 -9.76 -36.30
C ILE A 452 22.07 -11.12 -35.61
N ALA A 453 23.01 -11.31 -34.69
CA ALA A 453 23.20 -12.58 -34.00
C ALA A 453 21.97 -12.98 -33.16
N VAL A 454 21.34 -12.02 -32.49
CA VAL A 454 20.11 -12.25 -31.70
C VAL A 454 18.93 -12.58 -32.60
N THR A 455 18.78 -11.86 -33.72
CA THR A 455 17.70 -12.13 -34.70
C THR A 455 17.87 -13.49 -35.37
N ASN A 456 19.10 -13.95 -35.58
CA ASN A 456 19.34 -15.29 -36.13
C ASN A 456 19.13 -16.42 -35.11
N HIS A 457 19.24 -16.11 -33.81
CA HIS A 457 19.08 -17.10 -32.74
C HIS A 457 17.61 -17.40 -32.41
N PHE A 458 16.75 -16.38 -32.46
CA PHE A 458 15.31 -16.47 -32.19
C PHE A 458 14.52 -16.60 -33.49
#